data_AF-A0A0T6BDD5-F1
#
_entry.id   AF-A0A0T6BDD5-F1
#
_cell.length_a   1.000
_cell.length_b   1.000
_cell.length_c   1.000
_cell.angle_alpha   90.00
_cell.angle_beta   90.00
_cell.angle_gamma   90.00
#
_symmetry.space_group_name_H-M   'P 1'
#
loop_
_entity.id
_entity.type
_entity.pdbx_description
1 polymer ?
#
loop_
_entity_poly.entity_id
_entity_poly.type
_entity_poly.pdbx_seq_one_letter_code
_entity_poly.pdbx_strand_id
1 'polypeptide(L)'
;GYCIIAIKFVSEDNQVLEKKTNISFNTYVGVKGKGHFAGNIDRFASLTPCESVDLDPFHNCVPVDCHMKYLGTRSFFNRRWKRCQKVPVCVYDIEKDLPDVGYTPITNKCIDLERCIKRSDLQPLENKYAELADDSSYSLMLTAINCHFGKINNETGYCDCDPGWTSANFDREPTLFSVHMCNIELSSWYDSNRSQITFVA
;
A
#
# COMPACT_ATOMS: atom_id res chain seq x y z
N GLY A 1 17.33 -4.54 -0.84
CA GLY A 1 16.64 -5.76 -0.38
C GLY A 1 16.77 -6.85 -1.41
N TYR A 2 16.22 -8.03 -1.13
CA TYR A 2 16.09 -9.10 -2.11
C TYR A 2 14.69 -9.73 -2.01
N CYS A 3 14.13 -10.12 -3.14
CA CYS A 3 12.89 -10.89 -3.24
C CYS A 3 13.26 -12.27 -3.78
N ILE A 4 12.74 -13.32 -3.16
CA ILE A 4 12.92 -14.69 -3.64
C ILE A 4 11.69 -15.03 -4.48
N ILE A 5 11.90 -15.28 -5.76
CA ILE A 5 10.84 -15.76 -6.65
C ILE A 5 11.05 -17.25 -6.94
N ALA A 6 9.97 -18.01 -6.92
CA ALA A 6 9.95 -19.41 -7.33
C ALA A 6 9.08 -19.54 -8.58
N ILE A 7 9.68 -19.93 -9.70
CA ILE A 7 8.99 -20.14 -10.97
C ILE A 7 8.81 -21.64 -11.15
N LYS A 8 7.56 -22.09 -11.18
CA LYS A 8 7.20 -23.47 -11.56
C LYS A 8 6.85 -23.51 -13.04
N PHE A 9 7.48 -24.40 -13.79
CA PHE A 9 7.25 -24.54 -15.22
C PHE A 9 7.35 -26.01 -15.64
N VAL A 10 6.75 -26.35 -16.78
CA VAL A 10 6.84 -27.69 -17.36
C VAL A 10 7.96 -27.67 -18.40
N SER A 11 8.91 -28.60 -18.31
CA SER A 11 9.99 -28.75 -19.27
C SER A 11 9.52 -29.41 -20.57
N GLU A 12 10.38 -29.40 -21.60
CA GLU A 12 10.15 -30.12 -22.86
C GLU A 12 9.91 -31.63 -22.65
N ASP A 13 10.50 -32.21 -21.60
CA ASP A 13 10.31 -33.61 -21.18
C ASP A 13 9.05 -33.82 -20.34
N ASN A 14 8.14 -32.84 -20.32
CA ASN A 14 6.88 -32.88 -19.57
C ASN A 14 7.04 -33.02 -18.05
N GLN A 15 8.20 -32.64 -17.51
CA GLN A 15 8.47 -32.64 -16.07
C GLN A 15 8.14 -31.28 -15.45
N VAL A 16 7.50 -31.29 -14.29
CA VAL A 16 7.28 -30.06 -13.52
C VAL A 16 8.58 -29.71 -12.77
N LEU A 17 9.19 -28.60 -13.16
CA LEU A 17 10.42 -28.09 -12.56
C LEU A 17 10.12 -26.80 -11.79
N GLU A 18 10.91 -26.55 -10.74
CA GLU A 18 10.86 -25.31 -9.97
C GLU A 18 12.24 -24.65 -9.97
N LYS A 19 12.30 -23.38 -10.35
CA LYS A 19 13.51 -22.55 -10.27
C LYS A 19 13.30 -21.42 -9.28
N LYS A 20 14.11 -21.42 -8.22
CA LYS A 20 14.17 -20.32 -7.25
C LYS A 20 15.27 -19.35 -7.65
N THR A 21 14.93 -18.07 -7.74
CA THR A 21 15.87 -17.00 -8.07
C THR A 21 15.72 -15.87 -7.07
N ASN A 22 16.85 -15.29 -6.66
CA ASN A 22 16.87 -14.08 -5.87
C ASN A 22 16.93 -12.87 -6.79
N ILE A 23 15.92 -12.01 -6.74
CA ILE A 23 15.94 -10.69 -7.37
C ILE A 23 16.43 -9.69 -6.33
N SER A 24 17.66 -9.22 -6.50
CA SER A 24 18.18 -8.10 -5.72
C SER A 24 17.60 -6.79 -6.24
N PHE A 25 17.14 -5.92 -5.34
CA PHE A 25 16.69 -4.58 -5.70
C PHE A 25 17.17 -3.55 -4.69
N ASN A 26 17.51 -2.37 -5.19
CA ASN A 26 17.94 -1.24 -4.36
C ASN A 26 16.79 -0.24 -4.28
N THR A 27 16.17 -0.12 -3.09
CA THR A 27 15.09 0.85 -2.83
C THR A 27 15.61 2.20 -2.34
N TYR A 28 16.93 2.37 -2.19
CA TYR A 28 17.49 3.67 -1.84
C TYR A 28 17.40 4.58 -3.05
N VAL A 29 16.58 5.64 -2.94
CA VAL A 29 16.56 6.75 -3.88
C VAL A 29 17.84 7.56 -3.68
N GLY A 30 18.92 7.10 -4.28
CA GLY A 30 20.18 7.84 -4.37
C GLY A 30 20.14 8.76 -5.58
N VAL A 31 20.31 10.07 -5.37
CA VAL A 31 20.44 11.10 -6.43
C VAL A 31 21.64 10.84 -7.36
N LYS A 32 22.47 9.84 -7.07
CA LYS A 32 23.67 9.51 -7.85
C LYS A 32 23.78 8.00 -8.06
N GLY A 33 23.20 7.52 -9.15
CA GLY A 33 23.43 6.15 -9.60
C GLY A 33 22.70 5.89 -10.90
N LYS A 34 23.46 5.74 -11.99
CA LYS A 34 22.99 5.23 -13.28
C LYS A 34 22.51 3.79 -13.11
N GLY A 35 21.31 3.60 -12.59
CA GLY A 35 20.59 2.33 -12.62
C GLY A 35 19.86 2.18 -13.95
N HIS A 36 19.74 0.96 -14.45
CA HIS A 36 19.13 0.60 -15.74
C HIS A 36 17.65 0.98 -15.94
N PHE A 37 17.03 1.71 -15.00
CA PHE A 37 15.72 2.38 -15.19
C PHE A 37 15.85 3.77 -15.84
N ALA A 38 16.91 3.98 -16.61
CA ALA A 38 17.26 5.23 -17.29
C ALA A 38 16.30 5.63 -18.44
N GLY A 39 15.18 4.92 -18.63
CA GLY A 39 14.14 5.26 -19.61
C GLY A 39 13.08 6.26 -19.11
N ASN A 40 13.07 6.59 -17.81
CA ASN A 40 12.10 7.52 -17.21
C ASN A 40 12.79 8.62 -16.36
N ILE A 41 13.95 9.09 -16.82
CA ILE A 41 14.77 10.09 -16.10
C ILE A 41 14.04 11.43 -15.90
N ASP A 42 13.04 11.76 -16.72
CA ASP A 42 12.27 13.00 -16.57
C ASP A 42 11.28 12.98 -15.38
N ARG A 43 10.85 11.81 -14.89
CA ARG A 43 9.97 11.70 -13.71
C ARG A 43 10.71 11.85 -12.37
N PHE A 44 12.03 11.72 -12.35
CA PHE A 44 12.84 11.91 -11.13
C PHE A 44 13.27 13.37 -10.92
N ALA A 45 13.13 14.23 -11.93
CA ALA A 45 13.42 15.65 -11.83
C ALA A 45 12.44 16.42 -10.93
N SER A 46 11.24 15.87 -10.69
CA SER A 46 10.18 16.47 -9.87
C SER A 46 10.08 15.89 -8.44
N LEU A 47 11.04 15.06 -8.02
CA LEU A 47 11.04 14.52 -6.67
C LEU A 47 11.30 15.61 -5.64
N THR A 48 10.30 15.89 -4.83
CA THR A 48 10.45 16.82 -3.71
C THR A 48 11.23 16.12 -2.61
N PRO A 49 12.41 16.61 -2.20
CA PRO A 49 13.15 16.01 -1.11
C PRO A 49 12.38 16.19 0.20
N CYS A 50 11.95 15.08 0.79
CA CYS A 50 11.21 15.11 2.05
C CYS A 50 12.14 15.08 3.27
N GLU A 51 11.68 15.67 4.37
CA GLU A 51 12.43 15.76 5.63
C GLU A 51 12.69 14.39 6.27
N SER A 52 11.86 13.40 5.94
CA SER A 52 11.87 12.08 6.55
C SER A 52 11.60 11.00 5.52
N VAL A 53 12.17 9.82 5.76
CA VAL A 53 11.94 8.62 4.94
C VAL A 53 10.48 8.16 4.96
N ASP A 54 9.69 8.58 5.95
CA ASP A 54 8.29 8.22 6.14
C ASP A 54 7.33 9.22 5.50
N LEU A 55 7.85 10.05 4.60
CA LEU A 55 7.10 10.97 3.76
C LEU A 55 7.30 10.55 2.31
N ASP A 56 6.24 10.65 1.51
CA ASP A 56 6.26 10.23 0.12
C ASP A 56 6.74 11.35 -0.81
N PRO A 57 7.94 11.25 -1.42
CA PRO A 57 8.46 12.28 -2.31
C PRO A 57 7.73 12.37 -3.66
N PHE A 58 6.94 11.35 -4.03
CA PHE A 58 6.10 11.36 -5.22
C PHE A 58 4.74 12.02 -4.96
N HIS A 59 4.34 12.16 -3.69
CA HIS A 59 3.07 12.75 -3.28
C HIS A 59 3.29 13.93 -2.32
N ASN A 60 4.08 14.93 -2.74
CA ASN A 60 4.30 16.19 -2.00
C ASN A 60 4.66 16.00 -0.51
N CYS A 61 5.43 14.97 -0.18
CA CYS A 61 5.85 14.67 1.18
C CYS A 61 4.69 14.46 2.16
N VAL A 62 3.58 13.88 1.70
CA VAL A 62 2.49 13.40 2.55
C VAL A 62 2.97 12.17 3.35
N PRO A 63 2.51 11.97 4.60
CA PRO A 63 2.83 10.77 5.37
C PRO A 63 2.49 9.48 4.62
N VAL A 64 3.42 8.53 4.63
CA VAL A 64 3.16 7.19 4.11
C VAL A 64 2.20 6.41 5.01
N ASP A 65 1.54 5.41 4.45
CA ASP A 65 0.87 4.39 5.26
C ASP A 65 1.94 3.57 6.02
N CYS A 66 2.07 3.86 7.31
CA CYS A 66 3.04 3.22 8.18
C CYS A 66 2.78 1.72 8.34
N HIS A 67 1.50 1.32 8.46
CA HIS A 67 1.12 -0.07 8.63
C HIS A 67 1.56 -0.89 7.43
N MET A 68 1.29 -0.40 6.21
CA MET A 68 1.72 -1.06 4.98
C MET A 68 3.24 -1.06 4.81
N LYS A 69 3.87 0.11 4.96
CA LYS A 69 5.32 0.25 4.74
C LYS A 69 6.15 -0.63 5.68
N TYR A 70 5.71 -0.80 6.91
CA TYR A 70 6.44 -1.53 7.94
C TYR A 70 5.78 -2.85 8.34
N LEU A 71 4.83 -3.34 7.53
CA LEU A 71 4.13 -4.61 7.74
C LEU A 71 3.65 -4.76 9.20
N GLY A 72 2.99 -3.72 9.71
CA GLY A 72 2.46 -3.68 11.07
C GLY A 72 3.47 -3.43 12.19
N THR A 73 4.79 -3.54 11.96
CA THR A 73 5.79 -3.32 13.03
C THR A 73 5.89 -1.86 13.49
N ARG A 74 5.48 -0.93 12.62
CA ARG A 74 5.35 0.50 12.90
C ARG A 74 4.05 1.01 12.29
N SER A 75 2.97 1.06 13.06
CA SER A 75 1.64 1.33 12.48
C SER A 75 1.17 2.78 12.64
N PHE A 76 1.86 3.61 13.44
CA PHE A 76 1.45 4.98 13.71
C PHE A 76 2.43 6.01 13.14
N PHE A 77 1.92 6.97 12.37
CA PHE A 77 2.70 8.12 11.92
C PHE A 77 2.71 9.24 12.97
N ASN A 78 3.87 9.50 13.56
CA ASN A 78 4.02 10.63 14.46
C ASN A 78 4.28 11.92 13.67
N ARG A 79 3.29 12.82 13.64
CA ARG A 79 3.37 14.11 12.92
C ARG A 79 4.44 15.06 13.47
N ARG A 80 4.78 14.97 14.77
CA ARG A 80 5.82 15.81 15.39
C ARG A 80 7.22 15.44 14.92
N TRP A 81 7.50 14.14 14.78
CA TRP A 81 8.80 13.63 14.33
C TRP A 81 8.82 13.25 12.85
N LYS A 82 7.67 13.42 12.18
CA LYS A 82 7.41 13.03 10.79
C LYS A 82 7.86 11.59 10.50
N ARG A 83 7.65 10.67 11.44
CA ARG A 83 8.14 9.29 11.37
C ARG A 83 7.14 8.26 11.86
N CYS A 84 7.17 7.10 11.23
CA CYS A 84 6.44 5.91 11.68
C CYS A 84 7.10 5.37 12.95
N GLN A 85 6.28 5.19 14.00
CA GLN A 85 6.71 4.71 15.29
C GLN A 85 6.45 3.22 15.47
N LYS A 86 7.32 2.57 16.23
CA LYS A 86 7.16 1.16 16.61
C LYS A 86 5.85 0.96 17.38
N VAL A 87 5.18 -0.14 17.06
CA VAL A 87 4.00 -0.59 17.82
C VAL A 87 4.46 -1.02 19.23
N PRO A 88 3.83 -0.52 20.31
CA PRO A 88 4.11 -0.97 21.67
C PRO A 88 3.67 -2.43 21.86
N VAL A 89 4.32 -3.12 22.79
CA VAL A 89 3.89 -4.46 23.20
C VAL A 89 2.71 -4.30 24.17
N CYS A 90 1.55 -4.84 23.81
CA CYS A 90 0.41 -4.90 24.70
C CYS A 90 0.46 -6.21 25.49
N VAL A 91 0.51 -6.09 26.82
CA VAL A 91 0.50 -7.23 27.73
C VAL A 91 -0.96 -7.53 28.07
N TYR A 92 -1.39 -8.77 27.86
CA TYR A 92 -2.75 -9.25 28.14
C TYR A 92 -2.70 -10.43 29.12
N ASP A 93 -3.81 -10.70 29.79
CA ASP A 93 -3.95 -11.87 30.67
C ASP A 93 -4.23 -13.14 29.86
N ILE A 94 -3.34 -14.13 29.99
CA ILE A 94 -3.41 -15.40 29.24
C ILE A 94 -4.51 -16.32 29.78
N GLU A 95 -4.89 -16.15 31.05
CA GLU A 95 -5.90 -16.99 31.71
C GLU A 95 -7.34 -16.58 31.35
N LYS A 96 -7.51 -15.47 30.65
CA LYS A 96 -8.84 -14.99 30.20
C LYS A 96 -9.17 -15.54 28.82
N ASP A 97 -10.44 -15.93 28.65
CA ASP A 97 -10.97 -16.39 27.36
C ASP A 97 -10.95 -15.31 26.26
N LEU A 98 -10.97 -14.03 26.65
CA LEU A 98 -10.95 -12.87 25.76
C LEU A 98 -9.79 -11.92 26.13
N PRO A 99 -9.19 -11.22 25.14
CA PRO A 99 -8.16 -10.24 25.41
C PRO A 99 -8.70 -9.08 26.25
N ASP A 100 -8.00 -8.73 27.32
CA ASP A 100 -8.30 -7.58 28.17
C ASP A 100 -7.59 -6.29 27.71
N VAL A 101 -6.66 -6.41 26.76
CA VAL A 101 -5.93 -5.26 26.20
C VAL A 101 -5.90 -5.33 24.67
N GLY A 102 -6.18 -4.20 24.02
CA GLY A 102 -6.11 -4.03 22.56
C GLY A 102 -5.12 -2.93 22.16
N TYR A 103 -4.52 -3.04 20.96
CA TYR A 103 -3.71 -1.96 20.40
C TYR A 103 -4.56 -1.02 19.53
N THR A 104 -4.36 0.30 19.66
CA THR A 104 -4.97 1.31 18.78
C THR A 104 -3.92 2.01 17.90
N PRO A 105 -3.98 1.84 16.56
CA PRO A 105 -3.07 2.51 15.63
C PRO A 105 -3.18 4.04 15.64
N ILE A 106 -4.36 4.58 16.00
CA ILE A 106 -4.63 6.03 15.98
C ILE A 106 -3.81 6.78 17.02
N THR A 107 -3.66 6.20 18.21
CA THR A 107 -2.93 6.86 19.31
C THR A 107 -1.58 6.20 19.62
N ASN A 108 -1.27 5.10 18.93
CA ASN A 108 -0.11 4.25 19.19
C ASN A 108 -0.03 3.75 20.65
N LYS A 109 -1.17 3.34 21.22
CA LYS A 109 -1.28 2.92 22.62
C LYS A 109 -2.00 1.60 22.75
N CYS A 110 -1.74 0.92 23.85
CA CYS A 110 -2.57 -0.18 24.32
C CYS A 110 -3.73 0.40 25.14
N ILE A 111 -4.93 -0.09 24.87
CA ILE A 111 -6.16 0.27 25.56
C ILE A 111 -6.66 -0.93 26.34
N ASP A 112 -7.10 -0.67 27.56
CA ASP A 112 -7.84 -1.62 28.38
C ASP A 112 -9.25 -1.79 27.79
N LEU A 113 -9.62 -3.04 27.50
CA LEU A 113 -10.89 -3.45 26.91
C LEU A 113 -11.94 -3.82 27.98
N GLU A 114 -11.53 -3.97 29.24
CA GLU A 114 -12.44 -4.27 30.36
C GLU A 114 -13.05 -3.00 30.97
N ARG A 115 -12.46 -1.84 30.68
CA ARG A 115 -13.03 -0.56 31.10
C ARG A 115 -14.41 -0.36 30.47
N CYS A 116 -15.39 0.05 31.27
CA CYS A 116 -16.70 0.40 30.76
C CYS A 116 -16.60 1.54 29.72
N ILE A 117 -17.28 1.37 28.59
CA ILE A 117 -17.38 2.38 27.54
C ILE A 117 -18.05 3.63 28.13
N LYS A 118 -17.33 4.75 28.13
CA LYS A 118 -17.88 6.03 28.60
C LYS A 118 -18.65 6.69 27.47
N ARG A 119 -19.58 7.58 27.82
CA ARG A 119 -20.28 8.41 26.83
C ARG A 119 -19.32 9.23 25.96
N SER A 120 -18.18 9.65 26.50
CA SER A 120 -17.11 10.29 25.74
C SER A 120 -16.43 9.35 24.72
N ASP A 121 -16.37 8.04 24.98
CA ASP A 121 -15.85 7.06 24.02
C ASP A 121 -16.85 6.79 22.89
N LEU A 122 -18.14 7.11 23.10
CA LEU A 122 -19.18 7.08 22.06
C LEU A 122 -19.25 8.37 21.25
N GLN A 123 -18.71 9.49 21.73
CA GLN A 123 -18.69 10.76 20.98
C GLN A 123 -18.08 10.63 19.58
N PRO A 124 -17.02 9.83 19.35
CA PRO A 124 -16.55 9.56 18.00
C PRO A 124 -17.57 8.90 17.09
N LEU A 125 -18.44 8.03 17.63
CA LEU A 125 -19.52 7.37 16.92
C LEU A 125 -20.72 8.32 16.71
N GLU A 126 -21.07 9.10 17.73
CA GLU A 126 -22.22 10.02 17.74
C GLU A 126 -21.98 11.25 16.86
N ASN A 127 -20.78 11.84 16.93
CA ASN A 127 -20.42 13.05 16.18
C ASN A 127 -19.85 12.72 14.78
N LYS A 128 -19.90 11.45 14.35
CA LYS A 128 -19.20 10.95 13.15
C LYS A 128 -17.69 11.28 13.13
N TYR A 129 -17.07 11.59 14.27
CA TYR A 129 -15.61 11.78 14.36
C TYR A 129 -14.82 10.48 14.17
N ALA A 130 -15.48 9.34 13.92
CA ALA A 130 -14.81 8.22 13.30
C ALA A 130 -14.11 8.64 12.00
N GLU A 131 -14.63 9.62 11.25
CA GLU A 131 -14.03 10.18 10.03
C GLU A 131 -14.65 11.55 9.68
N LEU A 132 -14.01 12.65 10.07
CA LEU A 132 -14.24 13.97 9.46
C LEU A 132 -12.91 14.69 9.22
N ALA A 133 -11.93 13.94 8.70
CA ALA A 133 -10.84 14.50 7.92
C ALA A 133 -10.98 13.93 6.51
N ASP A 134 -11.65 14.70 5.67
CA ASP A 134 -11.93 14.47 4.25
C ASP A 134 -13.13 13.54 3.94
N ASP A 135 -14.25 14.17 3.57
CA ASP A 135 -15.55 13.60 3.20
C ASP A 135 -15.51 12.89 1.83
N SER A 136 -14.36 12.30 1.47
CA SER A 136 -14.17 11.57 0.21
C SER A 136 -13.33 10.28 0.32
N SER A 137 -12.81 9.89 1.49
CA SER A 137 -11.76 8.85 1.55
C SER A 137 -12.06 7.58 2.35
N TYR A 138 -13.25 7.39 2.93
CA TYR A 138 -13.47 6.26 3.86
C TYR A 138 -14.70 5.37 3.62
N SER A 139 -15.26 5.36 2.42
CA SER A 139 -16.37 4.43 2.13
C SER A 139 -15.99 2.93 2.12
N LEU A 140 -14.71 2.53 2.27
CA LEU A 140 -14.31 1.11 2.27
C LEU A 140 -13.08 0.87 3.18
N MET A 141 -13.31 0.82 4.49
CA MET A 141 -12.32 0.55 5.56
C MET A 141 -11.63 -0.83 5.50
N LEU A 142 -11.59 -1.52 4.35
CA LEU A 142 -10.71 -2.67 4.18
C LEU A 142 -9.83 -2.62 2.93
N THR A 143 -9.93 -1.63 2.03
CA THR A 143 -9.02 -1.52 0.88
C THR A 143 -8.72 -0.06 0.60
N ALA A 144 -7.50 0.39 0.92
CA ALA A 144 -7.05 1.74 0.57
C ALA A 144 -6.86 1.83 -0.96
N ILE A 145 -7.88 2.31 -1.69
CA ILE A 145 -7.78 2.49 -3.14
C ILE A 145 -6.94 3.74 -3.42
N ASN A 146 -5.83 3.58 -4.16
CA ASN A 146 -4.96 4.67 -4.57
C ASN A 146 -5.07 4.86 -6.09
N CYS A 147 -5.63 5.99 -6.51
CA CYS A 147 -5.75 6.41 -7.89
C CYS A 147 -4.48 7.16 -8.32
N HIS A 148 -3.63 6.53 -9.13
CA HIS A 148 -2.38 7.18 -9.60
C HIS A 148 -2.67 8.23 -10.68
N PHE A 149 -3.09 7.77 -11.87
CA PHE A 149 -3.46 8.63 -13.00
C PHE A 149 -4.98 8.60 -13.19
N GLY A 150 -5.70 9.08 -12.19
CA GLY A 150 -7.15 9.10 -12.17
C GLY A 150 -7.71 9.74 -10.91
N LYS A 151 -9.03 9.71 -10.78
CA LYS A 151 -9.75 10.29 -9.62
C LYS A 151 -10.72 9.28 -9.04
N ILE A 152 -10.94 9.36 -7.73
CA ILE A 152 -11.95 8.52 -7.09
C ILE A 152 -13.34 8.92 -7.59
N ASN A 153 -14.12 7.92 -7.98
CA ASN A 153 -15.50 8.04 -8.34
C ASN A 153 -16.34 7.82 -7.08
N ASN A 154 -16.97 8.88 -6.60
CA ASN A 154 -17.72 8.85 -5.35
C ASN A 154 -18.97 7.94 -5.40
N GLU A 155 -19.47 7.59 -6.59
CA GLU A 155 -20.63 6.70 -6.74
C GLU A 155 -20.23 5.22 -6.66
N THR A 156 -19.10 4.87 -7.26
CA THR A 156 -18.65 3.47 -7.33
C THR A 156 -17.62 3.10 -6.26
N GLY A 157 -16.93 4.09 -5.69
CA GLY A 157 -15.82 3.91 -4.78
C GLY A 157 -14.49 3.50 -5.45
N TYR A 158 -14.44 3.43 -6.78
CA TYR A 158 -13.24 3.07 -7.57
C TYR A 158 -12.64 4.27 -8.29
N CYS A 159 -11.50 4.09 -8.96
CA CYS A 159 -10.87 5.16 -9.73
C CYS A 159 -11.38 5.25 -11.18
N ASP A 160 -11.78 6.44 -11.60
CA ASP A 160 -11.92 6.82 -13.01
C ASP A 160 -10.54 7.22 -13.54
N CYS A 161 -9.99 6.44 -14.47
CA CYS A 161 -8.64 6.67 -15.01
C CYS A 161 -8.61 7.77 -16.07
N ASP A 162 -7.55 8.58 -16.05
CA ASP A 162 -7.27 9.57 -17.07
C ASP A 162 -7.03 8.89 -18.44
N PRO A 163 -7.30 9.56 -19.57
CA PRO A 163 -7.09 8.99 -20.90
C PRO A 163 -5.66 8.44 -21.08
N GLY A 164 -5.55 7.20 -21.57
CA GLY A 164 -4.27 6.50 -21.74
C GLY A 164 -3.86 5.63 -20.54
N TRP A 165 -4.61 5.65 -19.43
CA TRP A 165 -4.31 4.87 -18.23
C TRP A 165 -5.40 3.84 -17.93
N THR A 166 -5.00 2.71 -17.34
CA THR A 166 -5.88 1.63 -16.89
C THR A 166 -5.32 0.95 -15.63
N SER A 167 -6.06 -0.02 -15.08
CA SER A 167 -5.66 -0.82 -13.92
C SER A 167 -5.51 -2.29 -14.30
N ALA A 168 -4.68 -3.04 -13.57
CA ALA A 168 -4.73 -4.50 -13.66
C ALA A 168 -6.09 -5.01 -13.17
N ASN A 169 -6.58 -6.11 -13.72
CA ASN A 169 -7.70 -6.82 -13.11
C ASN A 169 -7.28 -7.27 -11.71
N PHE A 170 -8.08 -6.92 -10.71
CA PHE A 170 -7.90 -7.38 -9.33
C PHE A 170 -9.19 -8.05 -8.85
N ASP A 171 -9.03 -9.14 -8.10
CA ASP A 171 -10.15 -9.82 -7.48
C ASP A 171 -10.67 -8.98 -6.30
N ARG A 172 -12.00 -8.92 -6.18
CA ARG A 172 -12.72 -8.13 -5.16
C ARG A 172 -12.73 -8.81 -3.79
N GLU A 173 -11.65 -9.49 -3.42
CA GLU A 173 -11.53 -10.02 -2.09
C GLU A 173 -11.17 -8.89 -1.11
N PRO A 174 -11.82 -8.81 0.05
CA PRO A 174 -11.44 -7.84 1.07
C PRO A 174 -10.03 -8.19 1.55
N THR A 175 -9.06 -7.33 1.24
CA THR A 175 -7.65 -7.52 1.64
C THR A 175 -7.15 -6.28 2.32
N LEU A 176 -6.35 -6.41 3.39
CA LEU A 176 -5.75 -5.27 4.10
C LEU A 176 -4.73 -4.44 3.26
N PHE A 177 -4.60 -4.73 1.95
CA PHE A 177 -3.65 -4.09 1.06
C PHE A 177 -4.28 -2.89 0.35
N SER A 178 -3.47 -1.87 0.06
CA SER A 178 -3.89 -0.80 -0.83
C SER A 178 -4.08 -1.31 -2.26
N VAL A 179 -5.24 -1.03 -2.84
CA VAL A 179 -5.55 -1.37 -4.24
C VAL A 179 -5.08 -0.20 -5.11
N HIS A 180 -4.07 -0.42 -5.93
CA HIS A 180 -3.57 0.60 -6.85
C HIS A 180 -4.31 0.51 -8.18
N MET A 181 -4.94 1.60 -8.58
CA MET A 181 -5.65 1.73 -9.85
C MET A 181 -5.06 2.84 -10.71
N CYS A 182 -5.31 2.78 -12.01
CA CYS A 182 -4.83 3.71 -13.01
C CYS A 182 -3.30 3.79 -13.05
N ASN A 183 -2.64 2.63 -12.92
CA ASN A 183 -1.19 2.49 -12.83
C ASN A 183 -0.56 1.81 -14.06
N ILE A 184 -1.35 1.48 -15.08
CA ILE A 184 -0.89 0.87 -16.34
C ILE A 184 -1.13 1.85 -17.49
N GLU A 185 -0.08 2.18 -18.23
CA GLU A 185 -0.19 3.00 -19.44
C GLU A 185 -0.52 2.12 -20.64
N LEU A 186 -1.60 2.45 -21.37
CA LEU A 186 -2.08 1.71 -22.54
C LEU A 186 -1.05 1.65 -23.68
N SER A 187 -0.08 2.58 -23.71
CA SER A 187 0.96 2.68 -24.75
C SER A 187 2.14 1.72 -24.59
N SER A 188 2.36 1.11 -23.41
CA SER A 188 3.63 0.43 -23.10
C SER A 188 3.64 -1.10 -23.24
N TRP A 189 2.48 -1.77 -23.31
CA TRP A 189 2.41 -3.24 -23.31
C TRP A 189 1.80 -3.83 -24.58
N TYR A 190 0.81 -3.16 -25.19
CA TYR A 190 0.05 -3.71 -26.31
C TYR A 190 0.80 -3.68 -27.65
N ASP A 191 1.75 -2.77 -27.84
CA ASP A 191 2.48 -2.62 -29.11
C ASP A 191 3.69 -3.55 -29.24
N SER A 192 4.35 -3.93 -28.14
CA SER A 192 5.59 -4.74 -28.22
C SER A 192 5.34 -6.23 -28.47
N ASN A 193 4.17 -6.77 -28.11
CA ASN A 193 3.89 -8.21 -28.19
C ASN A 193 2.96 -8.62 -29.33
N ARG A 194 2.25 -7.69 -29.98
CA ARG A 194 1.35 -8.04 -31.10
C ARG A 194 2.12 -8.39 -32.39
N SER A 195 3.36 -7.92 -32.54
CA SER A 195 4.23 -8.28 -33.67
C SER A 195 4.93 -9.64 -33.52
N GLN A 196 4.87 -10.27 -32.33
CA GLN A 196 5.56 -11.54 -32.05
C GLN A 196 4.61 -12.75 -31.94
N ILE A 197 3.29 -12.54 -31.96
CA ILE A 197 2.30 -13.62 -31.90
C ILE A 197 1.71 -13.82 -33.31
N THR A 198 2.39 -14.61 -34.13
CA THR A 198 1.77 -15.27 -35.29
C THR A 198 1.03 -16.51 -34.78
N PHE A 199 -0.31 -16.47 -34.81
CA PHE A 199 -1.10 -17.70 -34.75
C PHE A 199 -0.88 -18.44 -36.07
N VAL A 200 -0.15 -19.55 -35.99
CA VAL A 200 -0.08 -20.51 -37.10
C VAL A 200 -1.39 -21.31 -37.07
N ALA A 201 -2.15 -21.21 -38.15
CA ALA A 201 -3.40 -21.93 -38.37
C ALA A 201 -3.15 -23.41 -38.71
#